data_AF-A0A369KE94-F1
#
_entry.id   AF-A0A369KE94-F1
#
_cell.length_a   1.000
_cell.length_b   1.000
_cell.length_c   1.000
_cell.angle_alpha   90.00
_cell.angle_beta   90.00
_cell.angle_gamma   90.00
#
_symmetry.space_group_name_H-M   'P 1'
#
loop_
_entity.id
_entity.type
_entity.pdbx_description
1 polymer ?
#
loop_
_entity_poly.entity_id
_entity_poly.type
_entity_poly.pdbx_seq_one_letter_code
_entity_poly.pdbx_strand_id
1 'polypeptide(L)'
;MAPRLRVLAGTSLSTLVPITDLVNTTNPHKLSSELFDGEVVVNIKGFPTRHGDEYFGREDRRGITWSIQVRGRFLTPHSADDILFGNTFDRPLWLPWGSGAALKFMHYIDPTLEHDLISPTKPWALSPLIATMPHFMHTRITSHLNDSTESLELPSSEQQEKSNPQSLPPFPPAQSISDNTSQLHLALVSHPSAPSSSSSSSPSSSSSSSSLSSSLSSTLSISPAAHPSYLAPPTRGGKPIDKIKNAARKKLHKPKSETKQIPPTLNLHTAAQRRAYFSDSARRREIVFGPEDVITTDFCYGFLEFSPSLALRLPGGLSFDLMRYWDGQPVRFVCCERRGAVAVDDELDNGEGEDGDKVEGEEEGEGEGEGEEVPWGTVFWCVSIEMDEDEEGKKREEGV
;
A
#
# COMPACT_ATOMS: atom_id res chain seq x y z
N MET A 1 20.56 21.23 20.31
CA MET A 1 20.94 21.55 18.91
C MET A 1 19.82 21.04 17.99
N ALA A 2 19.98 21.03 16.66
CA ALA A 2 19.11 20.17 15.85
C ALA A 2 19.42 18.70 16.22
N PRO A 3 18.42 17.80 16.29
CA PRO A 3 18.66 16.41 16.64
C PRO A 3 19.58 15.75 15.61
N ARG A 4 20.57 14.99 16.07
CA ARG A 4 21.31 14.08 15.18
C ARG A 4 20.38 12.91 14.84
N LEU A 5 20.28 12.60 13.54
CA LEU A 5 19.44 11.56 12.99
C LEU A 5 20.30 10.49 12.32
N ARG A 6 19.96 9.23 12.57
CA ARG A 6 20.54 8.05 11.93
C ARG A 6 19.53 7.51 10.92
N VAL A 7 20.01 7.12 9.74
CA VAL A 7 19.18 6.51 8.69
C VAL A 7 19.74 5.12 8.41
N LEU A 8 18.86 4.13 8.31
CA LEU A 8 19.21 2.73 8.02
C LEU A 8 18.34 2.20 6.89
N ALA A 9 18.86 1.24 6.14
CA ALA A 9 18.09 0.54 5.11
C ALA A 9 18.42 -0.96 5.09
N GLY A 10 17.54 -1.75 4.49
CA GLY A 10 17.74 -3.19 4.30
C GLY A 10 16.46 -3.91 3.89
N THR A 11 16.56 -5.22 3.75
CA THR A 11 15.45 -6.10 3.32
C THR A 11 14.82 -6.90 4.47
N SER A 12 15.19 -6.62 5.71
CA SER A 12 14.58 -7.17 6.93
C SER A 12 14.72 -6.17 8.07
N LEU A 13 13.73 -6.12 8.97
CA LEU A 13 13.70 -5.18 10.10
C LEU A 13 14.81 -5.45 11.14
N SER A 14 15.29 -6.69 11.23
CA SER A 14 16.35 -7.12 12.16
C SER A 14 17.76 -6.96 11.61
N THR A 15 17.94 -6.63 10.33
CA THR A 15 19.24 -6.56 9.65
C THR A 15 19.42 -5.26 8.85
N LEU A 16 18.80 -4.17 9.31
CA LEU A 16 18.99 -2.84 8.71
C LEU A 16 20.41 -2.35 8.97
N VAL A 17 21.09 -1.84 7.94
CA VAL A 17 22.44 -1.28 8.03
C VAL A 17 22.41 0.24 7.95
N PRO A 18 23.28 0.98 8.68
CA PRO A 18 23.35 2.43 8.58
C PRO A 18 23.70 2.91 7.16
N ILE A 19 22.95 3.87 6.66
CA ILE A 19 23.17 4.57 5.38
C ILE A 19 23.26 6.10 5.55
N THR A 20 23.44 6.58 6.79
CA THR A 20 23.55 7.99 7.18
C THR A 20 24.48 8.82 6.27
N ASP A 21 25.64 8.27 5.89
CA ASP A 21 26.63 8.95 5.04
C ASP A 21 26.19 9.12 3.56
N LEU A 22 25.14 8.42 3.13
CA LEU A 22 24.57 8.50 1.78
C LEU A 22 23.40 9.50 1.68
N VAL A 23 22.96 10.09 2.80
CA VAL A 23 21.82 11.02 2.84
C VAL A 23 22.13 12.33 2.10
N ASN A 24 21.20 12.74 1.24
CA ASN A 24 21.32 13.82 0.24
C ASN A 24 22.50 13.63 -0.75
N THR A 25 22.98 12.40 -0.97
CA THR A 25 23.96 12.09 -2.02
C THR A 25 23.28 11.45 -3.24
N THR A 26 23.97 11.46 -4.37
CA THR A 26 23.57 10.73 -5.59
C THR A 26 23.98 9.25 -5.58
N ASN A 27 24.52 8.73 -4.47
CA ASN A 27 24.99 7.35 -4.36
C ASN A 27 23.88 6.46 -3.74
N PRO A 28 23.26 5.54 -4.51
CA PRO A 28 22.22 4.67 -3.97
C PRO A 28 22.80 3.54 -3.10
N HIS A 29 22.05 3.15 -2.07
CA HIS A 29 22.32 1.93 -1.29
C HIS A 29 21.62 0.73 -1.94
N LYS A 30 22.31 -0.41 -2.09
CA LYS A 30 21.69 -1.62 -2.68
C LYS A 30 20.77 -2.33 -1.68
N LEU A 31 19.57 -2.68 -2.13
CA LEU A 31 18.63 -3.59 -1.47
C LEU A 31 18.65 -4.93 -2.22
N SER A 32 18.91 -6.04 -1.53
CA SER A 32 19.03 -7.36 -2.16
C SER A 32 18.60 -8.48 -1.20
N SER A 33 17.59 -9.25 -1.58
CA SER A 33 17.12 -10.45 -0.90
C SER A 33 16.70 -11.52 -1.91
N GLU A 34 16.14 -12.63 -1.45
CA GLU A 34 15.56 -13.67 -2.32
C GLU A 34 14.26 -13.22 -3.02
N LEU A 35 13.62 -12.16 -2.53
CA LEU A 35 12.32 -11.66 -3.01
C LEU A 35 12.39 -10.28 -3.68
N PHE A 36 13.44 -9.50 -3.44
CA PHE A 36 13.58 -8.13 -3.97
C PHE A 36 15.02 -7.80 -4.35
N ASP A 37 15.21 -7.19 -5.52
CA ASP A 37 16.49 -6.73 -6.04
C ASP A 37 16.34 -5.28 -6.52
N GLY A 38 17.10 -4.37 -5.93
CA GLY A 38 16.92 -2.94 -6.13
C GLY A 38 17.89 -2.07 -5.34
N GLU A 39 17.52 -0.80 -5.15
CA GLU A 39 18.36 0.25 -4.60
C GLU A 39 17.52 1.42 -4.05
N VAL A 40 18.07 2.18 -3.09
CA VAL A 40 17.38 3.27 -2.38
C VAL A 40 18.26 4.51 -2.22
N VAL A 41 17.65 5.69 -2.35
CA VAL A 41 18.23 7.00 -2.01
C VAL A 41 17.29 7.73 -1.05
N VAL A 42 17.86 8.35 -0.02
CA VAL A 42 17.11 9.09 1.01
C VAL A 42 17.58 10.54 1.02
N ASN A 43 16.64 11.47 0.91
CA ASN A 43 16.89 12.91 1.02
C ASN A 43 16.11 13.46 2.23
N ILE A 44 16.78 14.21 3.11
CA ILE A 44 16.19 14.87 4.28
C ILE A 44 16.69 16.33 4.31
N LYS A 45 15.79 17.30 4.30
CA LYS A 45 16.15 18.72 4.19
C LYS A 45 16.75 19.25 5.49
N GLY A 46 17.86 19.98 5.40
CA GLY A 46 18.58 20.49 6.58
C GLY A 46 19.25 19.40 7.42
N PHE A 47 19.49 18.22 6.82
CA PHE A 47 20.33 17.17 7.40
C PHE A 47 21.81 17.61 7.38
N PRO A 48 22.62 17.29 8.41
CA PRO A 48 24.01 17.79 8.52
C PRO A 48 25.00 16.99 7.63
N THR A 49 24.78 16.98 6.33
CA THR A 49 25.61 16.26 5.33
C THR A 49 26.61 17.18 4.62
N ARG A 50 27.77 16.63 4.24
CA ARG A 50 28.86 17.34 3.55
C ARG A 50 28.55 17.68 2.09
N HIS A 51 27.53 17.06 1.50
CA HIS A 51 27.23 17.12 0.07
C HIS A 51 26.15 18.15 -0.28
N GLY A 52 25.49 18.74 0.73
CA GLY A 52 24.48 19.78 0.55
C GLY A 52 23.10 19.26 0.16
N ASP A 53 22.22 20.19 -0.19
CA ASP A 53 20.78 19.96 -0.41
C ASP A 53 20.40 20.00 -1.92
N GLU A 54 21.20 19.38 -2.81
CA GLU A 54 21.00 19.45 -4.27
C GLU A 54 19.57 19.09 -4.68
N TYR A 55 19.04 17.98 -4.14
CA TYR A 55 17.67 17.53 -4.35
C TYR A 55 16.63 18.63 -4.03
N PHE A 56 16.81 19.39 -2.95
CA PHE A 56 15.88 20.43 -2.51
C PHE A 56 16.14 21.80 -3.16
N GLY A 57 17.28 21.98 -3.82
CA GLY A 57 17.61 23.18 -4.61
C GLY A 57 16.92 23.23 -5.97
N ARG A 58 16.41 22.09 -6.47
CA ARG A 58 15.73 21.98 -7.75
C ARG A 58 14.32 22.57 -7.72
N GLU A 59 13.93 23.28 -8.78
CA GLU A 59 12.61 23.91 -8.90
C GLU A 59 11.45 22.89 -8.84
N ASP A 60 11.64 21.72 -9.43
CA ASP A 60 10.64 20.63 -9.44
C ASP A 60 10.46 19.95 -8.07
N ARG A 61 11.34 20.22 -7.09
CA ARG A 61 11.23 19.77 -5.69
C ARG A 61 10.85 20.89 -4.73
N ARG A 62 10.45 22.06 -5.24
CA ARG A 62 10.09 23.23 -4.41
C ARG A 62 8.96 22.89 -3.44
N GLY A 63 9.26 23.00 -2.14
CA GLY A 63 8.31 22.75 -1.05
C GLY A 63 8.37 21.33 -0.49
N ILE A 64 9.09 20.40 -1.12
CA ILE A 64 9.43 19.10 -0.54
C ILE A 64 10.46 19.29 0.59
N THR A 65 10.32 18.50 1.66
CA THR A 65 11.20 18.53 2.84
C THR A 65 11.91 17.20 3.11
N TRP A 66 11.47 16.12 2.46
CA TRP A 66 12.09 14.80 2.50
C TRP A 66 11.65 13.93 1.31
N SER A 67 12.40 12.88 1.01
CA SER A 67 12.12 11.91 -0.04
C SER A 67 12.78 10.57 0.27
N ILE A 68 12.05 9.48 0.02
CA ILE A 68 12.60 8.12 -0.08
C ILE A 68 12.35 7.65 -1.51
N GLN A 69 13.41 7.55 -2.30
CA GLN A 69 13.38 7.06 -3.68
C GLN A 69 13.82 5.61 -3.70
N VAL A 70 13.05 4.73 -4.34
CA VAL A 70 13.42 3.31 -4.52
C VAL A 70 13.30 2.93 -5.99
N ARG A 71 14.27 2.18 -6.50
CA ARG A 71 14.15 1.44 -7.76
C ARG A 71 14.38 -0.04 -7.49
N GLY A 72 13.57 -0.91 -8.08
CA GLY A 72 13.79 -2.35 -7.96
C GLY A 72 12.69 -3.17 -8.61
N ARG A 73 12.78 -4.48 -8.43
CA ARG A 73 11.84 -5.48 -8.96
C ARG A 73 11.67 -6.62 -7.95
N PHE A 74 10.52 -7.28 -7.99
CA PHE A 74 10.28 -8.49 -7.20
C PHE A 74 10.88 -9.69 -7.93
N LEU A 75 11.51 -10.60 -7.20
CA LEU A 75 12.12 -11.82 -7.76
C LEU A 75 11.12 -12.98 -7.87
N THR A 76 9.96 -12.82 -7.24
CA THR A 76 8.76 -13.67 -7.33
C THR A 76 7.57 -12.83 -7.83
N PRO A 77 6.55 -13.43 -8.46
CA PRO A 77 5.34 -12.70 -8.85
C PRO A 77 4.47 -12.35 -7.63
N HIS A 78 4.16 -11.08 -7.40
CA HIS A 78 3.20 -10.63 -6.38
C HIS A 78 2.12 -9.73 -7.00
N SER A 79 0.87 -9.81 -6.51
CA SER A 79 -0.19 -8.91 -6.97
C SER A 79 -0.04 -7.50 -6.37
N ALA A 80 -0.49 -6.48 -7.09
CA ALA A 80 -0.43 -5.10 -6.60
C ALA A 80 -1.45 -4.79 -5.49
N ASP A 81 -2.30 -5.75 -5.09
CA ASP A 81 -3.16 -5.66 -3.90
C ASP A 81 -2.42 -6.08 -2.61
N ASP A 82 -1.38 -6.91 -2.80
CA ASP A 82 -0.63 -7.57 -1.74
C ASP A 82 0.72 -6.88 -1.49
N ILE A 83 1.15 -5.95 -2.33
CA ILE A 83 2.34 -5.13 -2.08
C ILE A 83 1.90 -3.85 -1.34
N LEU A 84 2.11 -3.83 -0.03
CA LEU A 84 1.86 -2.69 0.85
C LEU A 84 3.11 -1.82 0.99
N PHE A 85 2.88 -0.53 1.25
CA PHE A 85 3.88 0.41 1.71
C PHE A 85 3.30 1.39 2.73
N GLY A 86 4.09 1.78 3.72
CA GLY A 86 3.72 2.82 4.69
C GLY A 86 4.60 2.78 5.93
N ASN A 87 4.01 3.07 7.09
CA ASN A 87 4.71 3.15 8.37
C ASN A 87 4.30 2.06 9.36
N THR A 88 5.28 1.56 10.10
CA THR A 88 5.12 0.60 11.21
C THR A 88 5.90 1.08 12.41
N PHE A 89 5.37 0.89 13.62
CA PHE A 89 5.95 1.34 14.88
C PHE A 89 6.14 0.14 15.83
N ASP A 90 7.24 0.13 16.59
CA ASP A 90 7.60 -0.96 17.51
C ASP A 90 6.91 -0.83 18.88
N ARG A 91 6.41 0.37 19.21
CA ARG A 91 5.76 0.70 20.48
C ARG A 91 4.53 1.58 20.26
N PRO A 92 3.51 1.53 21.16
CA PRO A 92 2.30 2.35 21.07
C PRO A 92 2.56 3.84 20.86
N LEU A 93 1.72 4.50 20.07
CA LEU A 93 1.81 5.94 19.81
C LEU A 93 0.96 6.74 20.78
N TRP A 94 1.54 7.77 21.39
CA TRP A 94 0.80 8.65 22.30
C TRP A 94 0.11 9.79 21.53
N LEU A 95 -1.02 9.47 20.90
CA LEU A 95 -1.77 10.42 20.08
C LEU A 95 -2.46 11.50 20.94
N PRO A 96 -2.23 12.80 20.68
CA PRO A 96 -2.79 13.89 21.49
C PRO A 96 -4.27 14.12 21.20
N TRP A 97 -4.98 14.78 22.14
CA TRP A 97 -6.32 15.30 21.88
C TRP A 97 -6.30 16.30 20.71
N GLY A 98 -6.88 15.91 19.58
CA GLY A 98 -6.80 16.64 18.30
C GLY A 98 -6.15 15.86 17.16
N SER A 99 -5.54 14.70 17.43
CA SER A 99 -4.93 13.79 16.42
C SER A 99 -5.84 13.44 15.24
N GLY A 100 -7.16 13.42 15.44
CA GLY A 100 -8.16 13.22 14.38
C GLY A 100 -8.10 14.23 13.23
N ALA A 101 -7.43 15.37 13.38
CA ALA A 101 -7.09 16.27 12.27
C ALA A 101 -5.99 15.69 11.37
N ALA A 102 -4.95 15.09 11.96
CA ALA A 102 -3.87 14.41 11.24
C ALA A 102 -4.37 13.12 10.58
N LEU A 103 -5.21 12.32 11.27
CA LEU A 103 -5.84 11.12 10.67
C LEU A 103 -6.65 11.47 9.41
N LYS A 104 -7.50 12.51 9.49
CA LYS A 104 -8.27 13.01 8.34
C LYS A 104 -7.38 13.57 7.23
N PHE A 105 -6.25 14.19 7.57
CA PHE A 105 -5.30 14.68 6.58
C PHE A 105 -4.60 13.52 5.85
N MET A 106 -4.16 12.49 6.57
CA MET A 106 -3.53 11.31 5.96
C MET A 106 -4.51 10.60 5.01
N HIS A 107 -5.77 10.39 5.42
CA HIS A 107 -6.79 9.81 4.54
C HIS A 107 -7.24 10.73 3.39
N TYR A 108 -7.05 12.06 3.50
CA TYR A 108 -7.27 12.99 2.40
C TYR A 108 -6.15 12.94 1.35
N ILE A 109 -4.90 12.78 1.79
CA ILE A 109 -3.74 12.56 0.91
C ILE A 109 -3.84 11.17 0.27
N ASP A 110 -4.15 10.15 1.06
CA ASP A 110 -4.26 8.76 0.61
C ASP A 110 -5.56 8.08 1.11
N PRO A 111 -6.62 8.07 0.29
CA PRO A 111 -7.88 7.36 0.61
C PRO A 111 -7.75 5.83 0.67
N THR A 112 -6.62 5.27 0.26
CA THR A 112 -6.29 3.83 0.35
C THR A 112 -5.48 3.45 1.58
N LEU A 113 -5.16 4.41 2.45
CA LEU A 113 -4.46 4.17 3.70
C LEU A 113 -5.36 3.45 4.72
N GLU A 114 -5.03 2.19 4.99
CA GLU A 114 -5.50 1.40 6.13
C GLU A 114 -4.58 1.69 7.33
N HIS A 115 -5.09 1.72 8.57
CA HIS A 115 -4.25 1.97 9.74
C HIS A 115 -4.80 1.38 11.05
N ASP A 116 -3.91 1.05 11.97
CA ASP A 116 -4.18 1.11 13.40
C ASP A 116 -3.07 1.89 14.11
N LEU A 117 -3.29 3.20 14.27
CA LEU A 117 -2.38 4.08 14.99
C LEU A 117 -2.71 4.17 16.50
N ILE A 118 -3.61 3.33 17.00
CA ILE A 118 -4.00 3.24 18.41
C ILE A 118 -3.78 1.84 19.03
N SER A 119 -3.25 0.88 18.26
CA SER A 119 -2.87 -0.46 18.72
C SER A 119 -2.05 -0.40 20.03
N PRO A 120 -2.35 -1.27 21.02
CA PRO A 120 -1.63 -1.34 22.29
C PRO A 120 -0.28 -2.05 22.16
N THR A 121 0.10 -2.57 20.98
CA THR A 121 1.40 -3.21 20.75
C THR A 121 2.20 -2.57 19.62
N LYS A 122 1.76 -2.72 18.36
CA LYS A 122 2.53 -2.37 17.15
C LYS A 122 1.70 -1.49 16.19
N PRO A 123 1.64 -0.18 16.43
CA PRO A 123 0.89 0.73 15.58
C PRO A 123 1.39 0.75 14.13
N TRP A 124 0.49 1.03 13.18
CA TRP A 124 0.80 1.01 11.75
C TRP A 124 -0.14 1.88 10.92
N ALA A 125 0.32 2.27 9.74
CA ALA A 125 -0.48 2.86 8.68
C ALA A 125 0.09 2.44 7.32
N LEU A 126 -0.62 1.58 6.59
CA LEU A 126 -0.17 0.93 5.35
C LEU A 126 -1.17 1.13 4.23
N SER A 127 -0.67 1.23 3.00
CA SER A 127 -1.47 1.47 1.79
C SER A 127 -0.85 0.68 0.63
N PRO A 128 -1.62 0.22 -0.37
CA PRO A 128 -1.05 -0.46 -1.53
C PRO A 128 -0.02 0.43 -2.23
N LEU A 129 1.20 -0.08 -2.47
CA LEU A 129 2.33 0.69 -2.99
C LEU A 129 2.00 1.37 -4.32
N ILE A 130 1.23 0.70 -5.17
CA ILE A 130 0.77 1.23 -6.47
C ILE A 130 -0.17 2.45 -6.34
N ALA A 131 -0.91 2.56 -5.23
CA ALA A 131 -1.87 3.63 -4.98
C ALA A 131 -1.26 4.78 -4.16
N THR A 132 -0.47 4.48 -3.13
CA THR A 132 0.02 5.47 -2.16
C THR A 132 1.05 6.44 -2.74
N MET A 133 1.96 5.97 -3.61
CA MET A 133 3.16 6.73 -4.01
C MET A 133 2.81 8.06 -4.71
N PRO A 134 3.38 9.21 -4.29
CA PRO A 134 3.29 10.50 -4.99
C PRO A 134 3.81 10.45 -6.42
N HIS A 135 4.90 9.71 -6.64
CA HIS A 135 5.50 9.49 -7.95
C HIS A 135 5.74 7.99 -8.14
N PHE A 136 5.26 7.43 -9.25
CA PHE A 136 5.42 6.01 -9.59
C PHE A 136 5.65 5.85 -11.08
N MET A 137 6.70 5.12 -11.44
CA MET A 137 7.00 4.67 -12.79
C MET A 137 7.13 3.14 -12.81
N HIS A 138 6.49 2.50 -13.78
CA HIS A 138 6.74 1.10 -14.13
C HIS A 138 7.46 1.02 -15.47
N THR A 139 8.38 0.07 -15.60
CA THR A 139 9.10 -0.23 -16.84
C THR A 139 9.38 -1.73 -16.88
N ARG A 140 8.93 -2.40 -17.93
CA ARG A 140 9.22 -3.82 -18.14
C ARG A 140 10.54 -3.98 -18.89
N ILE A 141 11.49 -4.70 -18.31
CA ILE A 141 12.72 -5.11 -19.00
C ILE A 141 12.44 -6.35 -19.84
N THR A 142 13.03 -6.44 -21.04
CA THR A 142 12.91 -7.62 -21.90
C THR A 142 14.03 -8.60 -21.61
N SER A 143 13.69 -9.78 -21.09
CA SER A 143 14.63 -10.89 -20.90
C SER A 143 15.06 -11.47 -22.26
N HIS A 144 16.01 -10.82 -22.92
CA HIS A 144 16.60 -11.38 -24.14
C HIS A 144 17.32 -12.68 -23.81
N LEU A 145 16.80 -13.78 -24.34
CA LEU A 145 17.49 -15.07 -24.35
C LEU A 145 18.78 -14.91 -25.16
N ASN A 146 19.92 -14.83 -24.47
CA ASN A 146 21.24 -14.95 -25.07
C ASN A 146 21.49 -16.42 -25.46
N ASP A 147 20.80 -16.89 -26.50
CA ASP A 147 21.12 -18.13 -27.18
C ASP A 147 21.58 -17.85 -28.62
N SER A 148 22.89 -17.98 -28.82
CA SER A 148 23.58 -18.17 -30.09
C SER A 148 23.22 -17.29 -31.31
N THR A 149 23.89 -16.13 -31.44
CA THR A 149 24.72 -15.90 -32.65
C THR A 149 25.81 -14.85 -32.45
N GLU A 150 27.03 -15.15 -32.89
CA GLU A 150 28.04 -14.13 -33.17
C GLU A 150 27.71 -13.41 -34.49
N SER A 151 27.86 -12.09 -34.51
CA SER A 151 28.07 -11.34 -35.76
C SER A 151 29.07 -10.20 -35.53
N LEU A 152 30.09 -10.15 -36.39
CA LEU A 152 31.22 -9.23 -36.29
C LEU A 152 30.94 -7.97 -37.12
N GLU A 153 30.88 -6.79 -36.49
CA GLU A 153 30.98 -5.51 -37.22
C GLU A 153 31.99 -4.55 -36.55
N LEU A 154 32.58 -3.69 -37.39
CA LEU A 154 33.74 -2.84 -37.08
C LEU A 154 33.33 -1.37 -36.83
N PRO A 155 34.15 -0.58 -36.11
CA PRO A 155 33.73 0.74 -35.64
C PRO A 155 33.60 1.76 -36.76
N SER A 156 32.43 2.37 -36.87
CA SER A 156 32.18 3.59 -37.66
C SER A 156 31.88 4.75 -36.72
N SER A 157 32.75 5.77 -36.73
CA SER A 157 32.70 6.88 -35.78
C SER A 157 31.87 8.06 -36.31
N GLU A 158 30.67 8.27 -35.78
CA GLU A 158 29.98 9.57 -35.86
C GLU A 158 29.04 9.75 -34.65
N GLN A 159 28.97 10.97 -34.12
CA GLN A 159 28.30 11.26 -32.85
C GLN A 159 26.79 11.49 -33.05
N GLN A 160 25.99 10.48 -32.73
CA GLN A 160 24.54 10.61 -32.61
C GLN A 160 24.04 9.78 -31.42
N GLU A 161 23.55 10.44 -30.37
CA GLU A 161 22.98 9.81 -29.17
C GLU A 161 21.62 9.17 -29.47
N LYS A 162 21.63 8.04 -30.18
CA LYS A 162 20.52 7.10 -30.18
C LYS A 162 20.56 6.32 -28.87
N SER A 163 19.69 6.67 -27.94
CA SER A 163 19.48 5.92 -26.70
C SER A 163 19.22 4.45 -27.01
N ASN A 164 20.04 3.56 -26.45
CA ASN A 164 19.84 2.12 -26.59
C ASN A 164 18.53 1.73 -25.86
N PRO A 165 17.51 1.16 -26.53
CA PRO A 165 16.19 0.93 -25.93
C PRO A 165 16.15 -0.04 -24.73
N GLN A 166 17.27 -0.71 -24.39
CA GLN A 166 17.34 -1.73 -23.34
C GLN A 166 18.01 -1.28 -22.02
N SER A 167 18.70 -0.13 -21.98
CA SER A 167 19.32 0.35 -20.74
C SER A 167 18.31 1.13 -19.88
N LEU A 168 18.09 0.70 -18.65
CA LEU A 168 17.36 1.48 -17.64
C LEU A 168 18.02 2.88 -17.46
N PRO A 169 17.24 3.94 -17.18
CA PRO A 169 17.79 5.27 -16.91
C PRO A 169 18.72 5.28 -15.69
N PRO A 170 19.59 6.28 -15.52
CA PRO A 170 20.38 6.42 -14.29
C PRO A 170 19.49 6.64 -13.06
N PHE A 171 19.97 6.18 -11.90
CA PHE A 171 19.32 6.37 -10.60
C PHE A 171 20.36 6.90 -9.58
N PRO A 172 20.00 7.84 -8.69
CA PRO A 172 18.73 8.55 -8.63
C PRO A 172 18.51 9.44 -9.87
N PRO A 173 17.25 9.68 -10.27
CA PRO A 173 16.94 10.42 -11.49
C PRO A 173 17.25 11.92 -11.34
N ALA A 174 18.00 12.46 -12.30
CA ALA A 174 18.40 13.88 -12.34
C ALA A 174 17.24 14.88 -12.45
N GLN A 175 16.03 14.40 -12.81
CA GLN A 175 14.77 15.15 -12.82
C GLN A 175 13.71 14.35 -12.06
N SER A 176 12.59 14.96 -11.67
CA SER A 176 11.50 14.24 -10.97
C SER A 176 10.94 13.15 -11.89
N ILE A 177 10.76 11.95 -11.36
CA ILE A 177 9.93 10.95 -12.04
C ILE A 177 8.49 11.46 -12.08
N SER A 178 7.95 11.60 -13.29
CA SER A 178 6.51 11.78 -13.49
C SER A 178 5.79 10.45 -13.33
N ASP A 179 4.48 10.52 -13.15
CA ASP A 179 3.63 9.33 -13.08
C ASP A 179 3.58 8.63 -14.46
N ASN A 180 4.27 7.50 -14.57
CA ASN A 180 4.39 6.75 -15.81
C ASN A 180 3.89 5.31 -15.64
N THR A 181 2.61 5.13 -15.92
CA THR A 181 1.91 3.84 -15.94
C THR A 181 1.80 3.22 -17.34
N SER A 182 2.47 3.80 -18.35
CA SER A 182 2.26 3.44 -19.76
C SER A 182 2.45 1.94 -20.04
N GLN A 183 3.39 1.30 -19.34
CA GLN A 183 3.71 -0.12 -19.47
C GLN A 183 2.97 -1.05 -18.48
N LEU A 184 2.15 -0.53 -17.54
CA LEU A 184 1.42 -1.38 -16.56
C LEU A 184 0.52 -2.43 -17.23
N HIS A 185 0.06 -2.17 -18.45
CA HIS A 185 -0.74 -3.12 -19.22
C HIS A 185 0.02 -4.42 -19.59
N LEU A 186 1.36 -4.41 -19.53
CA LEU A 186 2.22 -5.60 -19.70
C LEU A 186 2.30 -6.46 -18.43
N ALA A 187 1.98 -5.89 -17.27
CA ALA A 187 1.89 -6.57 -15.97
C ALA A 187 0.46 -7.04 -15.65
N LEU A 188 -0.47 -6.97 -16.61
CA LEU A 188 -1.84 -7.48 -16.43
C LEU A 188 -1.85 -9.02 -16.43
N VAL A 189 -2.64 -9.60 -15.52
CA VAL A 189 -2.90 -11.05 -15.50
C VAL A 189 -3.53 -11.46 -16.82
N SER A 190 -2.78 -12.24 -17.60
CA SER A 190 -3.27 -12.82 -18.85
C SER A 190 -4.34 -13.88 -18.55
N HIS A 191 -5.61 -13.47 -18.53
CA HIS A 191 -6.73 -14.41 -18.49
C HIS A 191 -6.56 -15.45 -19.61
N PRO A 192 -6.54 -16.77 -19.30
CA PRO A 192 -6.46 -17.79 -20.33
C PRO A 192 -7.72 -17.73 -21.20
N SER A 193 -7.56 -17.31 -22.45
CA SER A 193 -8.61 -17.31 -23.45
C SER A 193 -9.21 -18.70 -23.57
N ALA A 194 -10.50 -18.85 -23.25
CA ALA A 194 -11.20 -20.11 -23.47
C ALA A 194 -11.04 -20.55 -24.94
N PRO A 195 -10.60 -21.80 -25.22
CA PRO A 195 -10.20 -22.18 -26.56
C PRO A 195 -11.37 -22.07 -27.54
N SER A 196 -11.17 -21.28 -28.59
CA SER A 196 -12.20 -21.00 -29.60
C SER A 196 -12.44 -22.23 -30.47
N SER A 197 -13.37 -23.08 -30.05
CA SER A 197 -13.80 -24.26 -30.81
C SER A 197 -14.51 -23.85 -32.10
N SER A 198 -13.87 -24.11 -33.24
CA SER A 198 -14.43 -23.89 -34.56
C SER A 198 -15.61 -24.84 -34.82
N SER A 199 -16.70 -24.29 -35.35
CA SER A 199 -17.99 -25.00 -35.48
C SER A 199 -18.02 -26.03 -36.61
N SER A 200 -18.53 -27.23 -36.33
CA SER A 200 -19.06 -28.19 -37.31
C SER A 200 -20.33 -28.87 -36.74
N SER A 201 -21.16 -29.48 -37.60
CA SER A 201 -22.57 -29.76 -37.25
C SER A 201 -23.17 -30.92 -38.09
N SER A 202 -24.35 -31.49 -37.81
CA SER A 202 -25.38 -31.06 -36.83
C SER A 202 -25.78 -32.13 -35.77
N PRO A 203 -26.85 -32.95 -35.90
CA PRO A 203 -27.76 -33.08 -34.75
C PRO A 203 -28.12 -34.49 -34.28
N SER A 204 -28.42 -34.62 -32.99
CA SER A 204 -29.37 -35.61 -32.45
C SER A 204 -30.11 -35.02 -31.25
N SER A 205 -31.29 -35.56 -30.92
CA SER A 205 -32.25 -34.92 -30.01
C SER A 205 -32.83 -35.89 -28.98
N SER A 206 -32.83 -35.48 -27.70
CA SER A 206 -33.69 -36.07 -26.67
C SER A 206 -34.05 -35.03 -25.61
N SER A 207 -35.33 -34.89 -25.31
CA SER A 207 -35.88 -33.86 -24.42
C SER A 207 -35.91 -34.28 -22.95
N SER A 208 -35.80 -33.31 -22.04
CA SER A 208 -36.35 -33.35 -20.67
C SER A 208 -36.74 -31.93 -20.25
N SER A 209 -37.68 -31.78 -19.31
CA SER A 209 -38.51 -30.57 -19.19
C SER A 209 -38.72 -30.08 -17.76
N SER A 210 -38.87 -28.76 -17.62
CA SER A 210 -39.40 -28.05 -16.42
C SER A 210 -38.49 -28.09 -15.17
N SER A 211 -38.63 -27.23 -14.16
CA SER A 211 -39.69 -26.23 -13.86
C SER A 211 -39.13 -24.87 -13.42
N LEU A 212 -39.98 -23.84 -13.46
CA LEU A 212 -39.78 -22.57 -12.76
C LEU A 212 -40.20 -22.69 -11.29
N SER A 213 -39.47 -22.07 -10.36
CA SER A 213 -39.99 -21.77 -9.02
C SER A 213 -39.44 -20.45 -8.49
N SER A 214 -40.37 -19.57 -8.11
CA SER A 214 -40.10 -18.32 -7.40
C SER A 214 -41.00 -18.25 -6.19
N SER A 215 -40.48 -17.87 -5.02
CA SER A 215 -41.28 -17.28 -3.92
C SER A 215 -40.39 -16.64 -2.85
N LEU A 216 -41.02 -15.82 -2.01
CA LEU A 216 -40.42 -15.04 -0.95
C LEU A 216 -41.02 -15.44 0.41
N SER A 217 -40.31 -15.08 1.49
CA SER A 217 -40.84 -14.89 2.85
C SER A 217 -41.32 -16.11 3.64
N SER A 218 -40.91 -16.17 4.92
CA SER A 218 -41.84 -15.97 6.03
C SER A 218 -41.13 -15.65 7.35
N THR A 219 -41.80 -14.87 8.18
CA THR A 219 -41.42 -14.50 9.55
C THR A 219 -42.01 -15.47 10.58
N LEU A 220 -41.41 -15.59 11.75
CA LEU A 220 -42.08 -16.07 12.96
C LEU A 220 -41.88 -15.10 14.13
N SER A 221 -42.88 -15.04 15.01
CA SER A 221 -42.97 -14.11 16.14
C SER A 221 -43.41 -14.85 17.39
N ILE A 222 -42.82 -14.54 18.55
CA ILE A 222 -43.32 -14.98 19.86
C ILE A 222 -43.31 -13.79 20.83
N SER A 223 -44.34 -13.69 21.67
CA SER A 223 -44.43 -12.80 22.83
C SER A 223 -45.25 -13.50 23.92
N PRO A 224 -45.09 -13.10 25.19
CA PRO A 224 -46.22 -12.43 25.85
C PRO A 224 -45.79 -11.19 26.65
N ALA A 225 -46.73 -10.55 27.36
CA ALA A 225 -46.64 -9.16 27.78
C ALA A 225 -46.87 -8.90 29.28
N ALA A 226 -46.48 -7.70 29.75
CA ALA A 226 -47.02 -7.06 30.94
C ALA A 226 -46.98 -5.51 30.82
N HIS A 227 -47.95 -4.85 31.45
CA HIS A 227 -48.18 -3.40 31.58
C HIS A 227 -48.65 -3.13 33.05
N PRO A 228 -48.91 -1.89 33.57
CA PRO A 228 -49.12 -0.59 32.91
C PRO A 228 -48.18 0.51 33.47
N SER A 229 -48.66 1.74 33.74
CA SER A 229 -48.63 2.93 32.85
C SER A 229 -48.64 4.21 33.71
N TYR A 230 -48.59 5.43 33.14
CA TYR A 230 -49.46 6.57 33.51
C TYR A 230 -49.20 7.91 32.75
N LEU A 231 -50.31 8.61 32.43
CA LEU A 231 -50.52 10.05 32.22
C LEU A 231 -49.88 10.86 31.05
N ALA A 232 -50.67 11.86 30.63
CA ALA A 232 -50.45 13.03 29.75
C ALA A 232 -51.54 14.08 30.14
N PRO A 233 -51.94 15.14 29.37
CA PRO A 233 -51.42 15.84 28.18
C PRO A 233 -51.42 17.40 28.45
N PRO A 234 -51.92 18.38 27.62
CA PRO A 234 -51.99 18.62 26.16
C PRO A 234 -51.53 20.05 25.69
N THR A 235 -51.82 20.40 24.41
CA THR A 235 -52.03 21.75 23.76
C THR A 235 -50.90 22.31 22.83
N ARG A 236 -51.16 23.04 21.72
CA ARG A 236 -52.36 23.25 20.84
C ARG A 236 -51.97 23.86 19.47
N GLY A 237 -52.68 23.54 18.38
CA GLY A 237 -52.68 24.25 17.06
C GLY A 237 -51.49 23.93 16.13
N GLY A 238 -51.54 24.11 14.80
CA GLY A 238 -52.61 24.54 13.87
C GLY A 238 -52.26 24.18 12.40
N LYS A 239 -53.24 24.20 11.47
CA LYS A 239 -53.11 23.85 10.02
C LYS A 239 -53.09 25.15 9.14
N PRO A 240 -52.95 25.15 7.78
CA PRO A 240 -52.96 24.03 6.82
C PRO A 240 -51.99 24.05 5.59
N ILE A 241 -51.80 22.86 5.00
CA ILE A 241 -51.83 22.48 3.55
C ILE A 241 -51.22 23.44 2.50
N ASP A 242 -50.33 22.90 1.66
CA ASP A 242 -50.44 23.08 0.21
C ASP A 242 -50.08 21.79 -0.58
N LYS A 243 -50.45 21.71 -1.87
CA LYS A 243 -50.40 20.48 -2.70
C LYS A 243 -49.54 20.64 -3.96
N ILE A 244 -48.52 19.80 -4.13
CA ILE A 244 -47.99 19.47 -5.46
C ILE A 244 -47.87 17.95 -5.62
N LYS A 245 -48.43 17.42 -6.71
CA LYS A 245 -48.19 16.05 -7.18
C LYS A 245 -47.07 16.08 -8.22
N ASN A 246 -46.23 15.06 -8.29
CA ASN A 246 -45.67 14.63 -9.57
C ASN A 246 -45.34 13.13 -9.60
N ALA A 247 -45.32 12.56 -10.80
CA ALA A 247 -45.47 11.11 -10.99
C ALA A 247 -44.15 10.37 -11.22
N ALA A 248 -43.97 9.24 -10.52
CA ALA A 248 -42.87 8.32 -10.77
C ALA A 248 -43.07 7.55 -12.09
N ARG A 249 -42.23 7.81 -13.09
CA ARG A 249 -42.13 7.00 -14.32
C ARG A 249 -40.88 6.12 -14.25
N LYS A 250 -41.09 4.81 -14.08
CA LYS A 250 -40.03 3.79 -14.14
C LYS A 250 -39.33 3.85 -15.51
N LYS A 251 -37.99 3.92 -15.52
CA LYS A 251 -37.17 3.55 -16.69
C LYS A 251 -36.54 2.19 -16.42
N LEU A 252 -37.00 1.17 -17.14
CA LEU A 252 -36.41 -0.17 -17.10
C LEU A 252 -35.16 -0.15 -18.01
N HIS A 253 -33.97 -0.23 -17.42
CA HIS A 253 -32.74 -0.38 -18.19
C HIS A 253 -32.62 -1.80 -18.74
N LYS A 254 -32.47 -1.93 -20.06
CA LYS A 254 -31.97 -3.17 -20.68
C LYS A 254 -30.46 -3.29 -20.40
N PRO A 255 -29.94 -4.48 -20.05
CA PRO A 255 -28.50 -4.71 -20.09
C PRO A 255 -28.01 -4.57 -21.53
N LYS A 256 -26.88 -3.89 -21.72
CA LYS A 256 -26.10 -3.96 -22.97
C LYS A 256 -25.17 -5.16 -22.87
N SER A 257 -25.03 -5.89 -23.97
CA SER A 257 -23.93 -6.85 -24.14
C SER A 257 -22.63 -6.07 -24.31
N GLU A 258 -21.74 -6.10 -23.32
CA GLU A 258 -20.39 -5.58 -23.46
C GLU A 258 -19.50 -6.65 -24.09
N THR A 259 -19.23 -6.49 -25.39
CA THR A 259 -18.14 -7.22 -26.04
C THR A 259 -16.83 -6.79 -25.38
N LYS A 260 -16.17 -7.69 -24.64
CA LYS A 260 -14.84 -7.44 -24.06
C LYS A 260 -13.87 -7.00 -25.15
N GLN A 261 -13.55 -5.71 -25.19
CA GLN A 261 -12.40 -5.20 -25.91
C GLN A 261 -11.16 -5.39 -25.03
N ILE A 262 -10.00 -5.51 -25.67
CA ILE A 262 -8.70 -5.45 -24.98
C ILE A 262 -8.67 -4.13 -24.20
N PRO A 263 -8.23 -4.10 -22.93
CA PRO A 263 -8.21 -2.88 -22.15
C PRO A 263 -7.44 -1.77 -22.90
N PRO A 264 -8.01 -0.56 -23.04
CA PRO A 264 -7.23 0.57 -23.54
C PRO A 264 -6.05 0.82 -22.59
N THR A 265 -4.95 1.36 -23.11
CA THR A 265 -3.74 1.65 -22.32
C THR A 265 -4.08 2.38 -21.03
N LEU A 266 -3.48 1.97 -19.91
CA LEU A 266 -3.72 2.54 -18.59
C LEU A 266 -3.15 3.95 -18.48
N ASN A 267 -3.90 4.91 -19.03
CA ASN A 267 -3.57 6.33 -19.22
C ASN A 267 -3.71 7.11 -17.89
N LEU A 268 -3.03 6.64 -16.84
CA LEU A 268 -3.04 7.16 -15.48
C LEU A 268 -1.87 8.15 -15.28
N HIS A 269 -1.90 9.24 -16.05
CA HIS A 269 -0.82 10.24 -16.16
C HIS A 269 -0.56 11.09 -14.91
N THR A 270 -1.24 10.81 -13.79
CA THR A 270 -1.12 11.53 -12.52
C THR A 270 -1.38 10.60 -11.34
N ALA A 271 -0.74 10.86 -10.20
CA ALA A 271 -0.96 10.12 -8.95
C ALA A 271 -2.43 10.15 -8.50
N ALA A 272 -3.14 11.26 -8.73
CA ALA A 272 -4.57 11.36 -8.45
C ALA A 272 -5.40 10.37 -9.29
N GLN A 273 -5.11 10.24 -10.60
CA GLN A 273 -5.75 9.24 -11.47
C GLN A 273 -5.36 7.82 -11.06
N ARG A 274 -4.07 7.57 -10.77
CA ARG A 274 -3.59 6.24 -10.36
C ARG A 274 -4.22 5.79 -9.05
N ARG A 275 -4.22 6.64 -8.02
CA ARG A 275 -4.82 6.35 -6.70
C ARG A 275 -6.33 6.20 -6.76
N ALA A 276 -7.02 6.98 -7.60
CA ALA A 276 -8.45 6.82 -7.85
C ALA A 276 -8.80 5.57 -8.68
N TYR A 277 -7.87 5.04 -9.48
CA TYR A 277 -8.04 3.77 -10.20
C TYR A 277 -7.74 2.58 -9.28
N PHE A 278 -6.62 2.57 -8.56
CA PHE A 278 -6.21 1.47 -7.67
C PHE A 278 -6.79 1.56 -6.25
N SER A 279 -7.82 2.37 -6.01
CA SER A 279 -8.63 2.29 -4.78
C SER A 279 -9.50 1.04 -4.72
N ASP A 280 -9.87 0.52 -5.88
CA ASP A 280 -10.57 -0.74 -6.10
C ASP A 280 -9.57 -1.92 -6.09
N SER A 281 -9.72 -2.84 -5.12
CA SER A 281 -8.82 -3.99 -4.95
C SER A 281 -8.88 -4.98 -6.11
N ALA A 282 -10.00 -5.07 -6.85
CA ALA A 282 -10.08 -5.95 -8.02
C ALA A 282 -9.06 -5.53 -9.09
N ARG A 283 -8.91 -4.22 -9.33
CA ARG A 283 -7.94 -3.65 -10.29
C ARG A 283 -6.50 -3.78 -9.82
N ARG A 284 -6.27 -3.86 -8.51
CA ARG A 284 -4.95 -4.15 -7.96
C ARG A 284 -4.56 -5.62 -8.20
N ARG A 285 -5.50 -6.55 -8.04
CA ARG A 285 -5.33 -7.99 -8.34
C ARG A 285 -5.19 -8.30 -9.83
N GLU A 286 -5.68 -7.43 -10.71
CA GLU A 286 -5.44 -7.51 -12.15
C GLU A 286 -3.97 -7.25 -12.54
N ILE A 287 -3.16 -6.61 -11.68
CA ILE A 287 -1.74 -6.32 -11.91
C ILE A 287 -0.87 -7.25 -11.06
N VAL A 288 0.08 -7.93 -11.69
CA VAL A 288 1.10 -8.77 -11.04
C VAL A 288 2.49 -8.30 -11.47
N PHE A 289 3.31 -7.90 -10.50
CA PHE A 289 4.70 -7.52 -10.73
C PHE A 289 5.62 -8.72 -10.46
N GLY A 290 6.60 -8.96 -11.34
CA GLY A 290 7.60 -10.01 -11.16
C GLY A 290 9.00 -9.62 -11.64
N PRO A 291 9.88 -10.60 -11.96
CA PRO A 291 11.30 -10.37 -12.26
C PRO A 291 11.63 -9.41 -13.40
N GLU A 292 10.67 -9.18 -14.30
CA GLU A 292 10.78 -8.26 -15.44
C GLU A 292 10.23 -6.85 -15.16
N ASP A 293 9.50 -6.65 -14.06
CA ASP A 293 8.75 -5.43 -13.79
C ASP A 293 9.51 -4.51 -12.84
N VAL A 294 10.30 -3.61 -13.43
CA VAL A 294 11.05 -2.60 -12.66
C VAL A 294 10.12 -1.46 -12.27
N ILE A 295 9.98 -1.27 -10.97
CA ILE A 295 9.28 -0.13 -10.38
C ILE A 295 10.32 0.90 -9.94
N THR A 296 10.04 2.18 -10.21
CA THR A 296 10.74 3.32 -9.60
C THR A 296 9.74 4.21 -8.89
N THR A 297 9.93 4.43 -7.61
CA THR A 297 9.06 5.26 -6.76
C THR A 297 9.83 6.41 -6.13
N ASP A 298 9.09 7.42 -5.69
CA ASP A 298 9.58 8.49 -4.83
C ASP A 298 8.47 8.91 -3.88
N PHE A 299 8.66 8.56 -2.61
CA PHE A 299 7.77 8.91 -1.51
C PHE A 299 8.27 10.20 -0.86
N CYS A 300 7.79 11.34 -1.37
CA CYS A 300 8.20 12.66 -0.94
C CYS A 300 7.02 13.58 -0.62
N TYR A 301 7.16 14.38 0.43
CA TYR A 301 6.16 15.37 0.84
C TYR A 301 6.81 16.63 1.43
N GLY A 302 6.03 17.72 1.53
CA GLY A 302 6.43 18.97 2.19
C GLY A 302 5.92 19.13 3.64
N PHE A 303 5.20 18.12 4.15
CA PHE A 303 4.47 18.23 5.42
C PHE A 303 5.27 17.79 6.65
N LEU A 304 6.42 17.14 6.48
CA LEU A 304 7.26 16.62 7.57
C LEU A 304 8.59 17.37 7.59
N GLU A 305 8.83 18.14 8.64
CA GLU A 305 10.04 18.92 8.86
C GLU A 305 10.91 18.21 9.91
N PHE A 306 12.19 17.98 9.62
CA PHE A 306 13.11 17.22 10.50
C PHE A 306 14.03 18.12 11.34
N SER A 307 14.20 19.38 10.94
CA SER A 307 15.12 20.34 11.53
C SER A 307 14.45 21.72 11.56
N PRO A 308 14.48 22.48 12.68
CA PRO A 308 15.21 22.21 13.92
C PRO A 308 14.56 21.18 14.86
N SER A 309 13.35 20.73 14.55
CA SER A 309 12.55 19.80 15.37
C SER A 309 11.62 18.97 14.49
N LEU A 310 11.45 17.68 14.81
CA LEU A 310 10.62 16.75 14.04
C LEU A 310 9.12 17.09 14.15
N ALA A 311 8.53 17.66 13.11
CA ALA A 311 7.18 18.21 13.13
C ALA A 311 6.35 17.95 11.87
N LEU A 312 5.07 17.62 12.07
CA LEU A 312 4.06 17.55 11.01
C LEU A 312 3.38 18.93 10.85
N ARG A 313 3.61 19.57 9.71
CA ARG A 313 3.02 20.85 9.31
C ARG A 313 1.82 20.59 8.40
N LEU A 314 0.62 20.91 8.87
CA LEU A 314 -0.62 20.75 8.10
C LEU A 314 -1.07 22.09 7.47
N PRO A 315 -1.85 22.05 6.37
CA PRO A 315 -2.49 23.23 5.80
C PRO A 315 -3.31 24.01 6.85
N GLY A 316 -3.32 25.34 6.73
CA GLY A 316 -3.96 26.23 7.70
C GLY A 316 -3.09 26.61 8.92
N GLY A 317 -1.81 26.21 8.95
CA GLY A 317 -0.86 26.60 10.00
C GLY A 317 -0.90 25.73 11.26
N LEU A 318 -1.64 24.61 11.23
CA LEU A 318 -1.60 23.60 12.28
C LEU A 318 -0.24 22.88 12.26
N SER A 319 0.33 22.64 13.45
CA SER A 319 1.63 22.01 13.60
C SER A 319 1.63 21.05 14.78
N PHE A 320 2.19 19.86 14.59
CA PHE A 320 2.25 18.79 15.58
C PHE A 320 3.72 18.40 15.81
N ASP A 321 4.17 18.44 17.06
CA ASP A 321 5.53 18.08 17.49
C ASP A 321 5.63 16.55 17.64
N LEU A 322 6.05 15.87 16.56
CA LEU A 322 6.02 14.41 16.44
C LEU A 322 6.97 13.71 17.41
N MET A 323 8.05 14.40 17.80
CA MET A 323 9.04 13.89 18.76
C MET A 323 8.40 13.58 20.12
N ARG A 324 7.26 14.21 20.46
CA ARG A 324 6.46 13.93 21.68
C ARG A 324 5.47 12.77 21.54
N TYR A 325 5.16 12.33 20.32
CA TYR A 325 4.11 11.33 20.05
C TYR A 325 4.69 9.98 19.63
N TRP A 326 5.91 9.99 19.11
CA TRP A 326 6.69 8.80 18.74
C TRP A 326 7.65 8.35 19.84
N ASP A 327 7.80 9.13 20.92
CA ASP A 327 8.60 8.79 22.11
C ASP A 327 10.04 8.36 21.79
N GLY A 328 10.67 9.08 20.85
CA GLY A 328 12.02 8.80 20.35
C GLY A 328 12.18 7.51 19.52
N GLN A 329 11.12 6.71 19.33
CA GLN A 329 11.24 5.43 18.61
C GLN A 329 11.53 5.61 17.11
N PRO A 330 12.16 4.61 16.45
CA PRO A 330 12.43 4.64 15.02
C PRO A 330 11.17 4.78 14.17
N VAL A 331 11.24 5.64 13.14
CA VAL A 331 10.19 5.81 12.13
C VAL A 331 10.53 4.92 10.93
N ARG A 332 9.89 3.75 10.84
CA ARG A 332 10.12 2.83 9.73
C ARG A 332 9.17 3.11 8.57
N PHE A 333 9.73 3.12 7.37
CA PHE A 333 9.04 3.15 6.08
C PHE A 333 9.24 1.78 5.43
N VAL A 334 8.20 0.95 5.45
CA VAL A 334 8.29 -0.49 5.12
C VAL A 334 7.50 -0.77 3.86
N CYS A 335 8.12 -1.45 2.89
CA CYS A 335 7.43 -2.16 1.83
C CYS A 335 7.33 -3.63 2.21
N CYS A 336 6.11 -4.16 2.26
CA CYS A 336 5.81 -5.48 2.80
C CYS A 336 4.64 -6.14 2.07
N GLU A 337 4.54 -7.45 2.25
CA GLU A 337 3.44 -8.28 1.76
C GLU A 337 2.21 -8.11 2.66
N ARG A 338 1.02 -7.98 2.09
CA ARG A 338 -0.25 -8.01 2.83
C ARG A 338 -0.41 -9.42 3.40
N ARG A 339 -0.58 -9.53 4.72
CA ARG A 339 -0.97 -10.80 5.34
C ARG A 339 -2.42 -11.05 4.93
N GLY A 340 -2.65 -12.08 4.13
CA GLY A 340 -4.00 -12.59 3.91
C GLY A 340 -4.58 -13.03 5.25
N ALA A 341 -5.83 -12.66 5.54
CA ALA A 341 -6.56 -13.32 6.61
C ALA A 341 -6.57 -14.82 6.28
N VAL A 342 -5.98 -15.63 7.16
CA VAL A 342 -5.99 -17.08 6.97
C VAL A 342 -7.45 -17.51 6.89
N ALA A 343 -7.81 -18.21 5.82
CA ALA A 343 -9.08 -18.92 5.79
C ALA A 343 -8.98 -19.99 6.87
N VAL A 344 -9.57 -19.70 8.03
CA VAL A 344 -9.91 -20.73 9.00
C VAL A 344 -11.02 -21.53 8.33
N ASP A 345 -10.61 -22.55 7.57
CA ASP A 345 -11.54 -23.55 7.08
C ASP A 345 -12.19 -24.19 8.31
N ASP A 346 -13.49 -23.98 8.48
CA ASP A 346 -14.32 -24.67 9.47
C ASP A 346 -14.33 -26.18 9.12
N GLU A 347 -13.27 -26.91 9.49
CA GLU A 347 -13.29 -28.36 9.51
C GLU A 347 -14.32 -28.80 10.55
N LEU A 348 -15.50 -29.12 10.03
CA LEU A 348 -16.66 -29.64 10.75
C LEU A 348 -16.30 -30.94 11.48
N ASP A 349 -15.85 -30.83 12.73
CA ASP A 349 -15.64 -31.96 13.63
C ASP A 349 -16.90 -32.85 13.68
N ASN A 350 -16.74 -34.06 13.15
CA ASN A 350 -17.72 -35.13 13.14
C ASN A 350 -16.99 -36.47 13.33
N GLY A 351 -16.26 -36.61 14.44
CA GLY A 351 -15.58 -37.84 14.84
C GLY A 351 -16.01 -38.33 16.23
N GLU A 352 -17.03 -39.17 16.30
CA GLU A 352 -17.40 -39.85 17.56
C GLU A 352 -16.24 -40.79 18.00
N GLY A 353 -15.89 -40.78 19.30
CA GLY A 353 -14.62 -41.33 19.78
C GLY A 353 -14.62 -42.80 20.23
N GLU A 354 -13.41 -43.31 20.51
CA GLU A 354 -13.14 -44.57 21.24
C GLU A 354 -12.02 -44.37 22.29
N ASP A 355 -12.04 -45.15 23.38
CA ASP A 355 -11.10 -45.06 24.52
C ASP A 355 -9.65 -45.48 24.16
N GLY A 356 -8.64 -44.79 24.71
CA GLY A 356 -7.25 -44.89 24.21
C GLY A 356 -6.06 -44.65 25.16
N ASP A 357 -6.20 -44.91 26.46
CA ASP A 357 -5.10 -44.89 27.48
C ASP A 357 -4.44 -43.52 27.80
N LYS A 358 -3.71 -43.43 28.92
CA LYS A 358 -3.25 -42.19 29.55
C LYS A 358 -1.74 -42.17 29.81
N VAL A 359 -0.99 -41.44 28.99
CA VAL A 359 0.45 -41.17 29.23
C VAL A 359 0.63 -39.70 29.62
N GLU A 360 1.05 -39.46 30.85
CA GLU A 360 1.40 -38.12 31.35
C GLU A 360 2.82 -37.78 30.91
N GLY A 361 2.94 -36.95 29.86
CA GLY A 361 4.19 -36.33 29.42
C GLY A 361 4.20 -34.86 29.78
N GLU A 362 5.08 -34.45 30.70
CA GLU A 362 5.31 -33.05 31.05
C GLU A 362 6.23 -32.39 30.01
N GLU A 363 5.67 -31.93 28.90
CA GLU A 363 6.33 -30.92 28.05
C GLU A 363 5.79 -29.54 28.41
N GLU A 364 6.62 -28.73 29.10
CA GLU A 364 6.38 -27.30 29.31
C GLU A 364 6.57 -26.55 27.98
N GLY A 365 5.60 -26.69 27.08
CA GLY A 365 5.51 -25.89 25.87
C GLY A 365 5.35 -24.42 26.26
N GLU A 366 6.42 -23.63 26.08
CA GLU A 366 6.37 -22.19 26.27
C GLU A 366 5.29 -21.60 25.38
N GLY A 367 4.19 -21.16 26.00
CA GLY A 367 3.06 -20.58 25.27
C GLY A 367 3.47 -19.29 24.60
N GLU A 368 3.75 -19.34 23.30
CA GLU A 368 3.87 -18.16 22.44
C GLU A 368 2.55 -17.38 22.55
N GLY A 369 2.55 -16.34 23.40
CA GLY A 369 1.34 -15.59 23.72
C GLY A 369 0.73 -14.96 22.47
N GLU A 370 -0.60 -15.04 22.36
CA GLU A 370 -1.41 -14.64 21.20
C GLU A 370 -0.94 -13.31 20.58
N GLY A 371 -0.07 -13.41 19.57
CA GLY A 371 0.57 -12.26 18.97
C GLY A 371 -0.41 -11.49 18.10
N GLU A 372 -0.77 -10.28 18.53
CA GLU A 372 -1.69 -9.36 17.82
C GLU A 372 -1.39 -9.37 16.31
N GLU A 373 -2.33 -9.92 15.53
CA GLU A 373 -2.04 -10.35 14.15
C GLU A 373 -1.91 -9.16 13.21
N VAL A 374 -0.67 -8.70 13.03
CA VAL A 374 -0.35 -7.57 12.15
C VAL A 374 -0.70 -7.90 10.68
N PRO A 375 -1.41 -7.01 9.95
CA PRO A 375 -1.89 -7.27 8.60
C PRO A 375 -0.81 -7.22 7.50
N TRP A 376 0.47 -7.30 7.87
CA TRP A 376 1.59 -7.45 6.95
C TRP A 376 2.45 -8.67 7.33
N GLY A 377 2.95 -9.36 6.31
CA GLY A 377 3.88 -10.47 6.43
C GLY A 377 5.29 -10.04 6.01
N THR A 378 5.81 -10.68 4.98
CA THR A 378 7.19 -10.57 4.51
C THR A 378 7.59 -9.13 4.18
N VAL A 379 8.78 -8.69 4.63
CA VAL A 379 9.33 -7.39 4.25
C VAL A 379 10.16 -7.52 2.98
N PHE A 380 9.86 -6.69 1.98
CA PHE A 380 10.66 -6.58 0.76
C PHE A 380 11.83 -5.61 0.95
N TRP A 381 11.54 -4.45 1.56
CA TRP A 381 12.54 -3.47 1.98
C TRP A 381 12.00 -2.53 3.06
N CYS A 382 12.90 -1.94 3.83
CA CYS A 382 12.61 -0.97 4.87
C CYS A 382 13.67 0.12 4.90
N VAL A 383 13.24 1.36 5.17
CA VAL A 383 14.10 2.48 5.59
C VAL A 383 13.68 2.89 6.99
N SER A 384 14.62 2.93 7.94
CA SER A 384 14.41 3.44 9.30
C SER A 384 15.04 4.82 9.44
N ILE A 385 14.33 5.77 10.04
CA ILE A 385 14.88 7.07 10.48
C ILE A 385 14.72 7.15 12.00
N GLU A 386 15.83 7.26 12.71
CA GLU A 386 15.87 7.22 14.18
C GLU A 386 16.79 8.30 14.76
N MET A 387 16.70 8.50 16.07
CA MET A 387 17.62 9.36 16.80
C MET A 387 19.02 8.74 16.86
N ASP A 388 20.06 9.56 16.78
CA ASP A 388 21.44 9.13 17.00
C ASP A 388 21.65 8.84 18.50
N GLU A 389 22.19 7.67 18.85
CA GLU A 389 22.26 7.16 20.24
C GLU A 389 23.06 8.10 21.17
N ASP A 390 24.09 8.79 20.63
CA ASP A 390 24.87 9.87 21.26
C ASP A 390 24.01 11.02 21.82
N GLU A 391 22.88 11.35 21.18
CA GLU A 391 21.95 12.41 21.62
C GLU A 391 20.92 11.88 22.64
N GLU A 392 20.58 10.60 22.58
CA GLU A 392 19.61 10.02 23.51
C GLU A 392 20.19 9.85 24.91
N GLY A 393 21.44 9.38 25.01
CA GLY A 393 22.18 9.33 26.29
C GLY A 393 22.24 10.71 26.96
N LYS A 394 22.62 11.76 26.21
CA LYS A 394 22.67 13.13 26.73
C LYS A 394 21.32 13.67 27.19
N LYS A 395 20.22 13.40 26.47
CA LYS A 395 18.88 13.84 26.90
C LYS A 395 18.40 13.15 28.17
N ARG A 396 18.90 11.94 28.46
CA ARG A 396 18.66 11.24 29.73
C ARG A 396 19.53 11.81 30.87
N GLU A 397 20.75 12.29 30.59
CA GLU A 397 21.63 12.94 31.58
C GLU A 397 21.24 14.41 31.88
N GLU A 398 20.82 15.19 30.87
CA GLU A 398 20.35 16.58 31.03
C GLU A 398 18.91 16.68 31.61
N GLY A 399 18.29 15.55 31.95
CA GLY A 399 16.88 15.42 32.38
C GLY A 399 16.67 15.14 33.88
N VAL A 400 17.66 15.43 34.73
CA VAL A 400 17.67 15.13 36.19
C VAL A 400 17.66 16.40 37.03
#